data_AF-A0A948GGK1-F1
#
_entry.id   AF-A0A948GGK1-F1
#
_cell.length_a   1.000
_cell.length_b   1.000
_cell.length_c   1.000
_cell.angle_alpha   90.00
_cell.angle_beta   90.00
_cell.angle_gamma   90.00
#
_symmetry.space_group_name_H-M   'P 1'
#
loop_
_entity.id
_entity.type
_entity.pdbx_description
1 polymer ?
#
loop_
_entity_poly.entity_id
_entity_poly.type
_entity_poly.pdbx_seq_one_letter_code
_entity_poly.pdbx_strand_id
1 'polypeptide(L)'
;MELTELGLDSGFAEQANQLCGHGQRLARVTAVDRGRYVVRDELGEVPAETTGKFLYHAESSVDMPCVGDWVCVQYHDADTFASIHELVPRRSFLRRKSPGKNIDFQMIAANIDVAFIVQACHFDFNVRRLERYLVMVNEGHIEPVLLLTKTDLVSEEELARMVANIRAAGITARIVTLSNQTGEGVDEVKSMVAPGKTYCLLGSSGVGKTTLINLLLGKGELETRTVSATGEGRHTTTRRHLFMLDNGGLMIDMPGMRELGLLSTGEGLDDSFADIAGLAARCRFADCSHNNEPGCAIRKAIDEGVLNPAHFQSYLKLKAESDFNEMSYVDKRKKDKAFGKMVKSVLKGKR
;
A
#
# COMPACT_ATOMS: atom_id res chain seq x y z
N MET A 1 -0.83 23.70 16.62
CA MET A 1 -1.12 22.40 15.99
C MET A 1 -0.58 21.38 16.94
N GLU A 2 -1.45 20.57 17.51
CA GLU A 2 -1.07 19.52 18.46
C GLU A 2 -0.56 18.29 17.68
N LEU A 3 0.31 17.47 18.28
CA LEU A 3 0.73 16.22 17.63
C LEU A 3 -0.44 15.26 17.35
N THR A 4 -1.54 15.37 18.10
CA THR A 4 -2.77 14.60 17.87
C THR A 4 -3.43 14.94 16.52
N GLU A 5 -3.32 16.18 16.05
CA GLU A 5 -3.75 16.60 14.71
C GLU A 5 -2.89 15.97 13.62
N LEU A 6 -1.63 15.65 13.93
CA LEU A 6 -0.74 14.86 13.08
C LEU A 6 -0.93 13.35 13.27
N GLY A 7 -1.98 12.91 13.96
CA GLY A 7 -2.32 11.50 14.15
C GLY A 7 -1.55 10.79 15.26
N LEU A 8 -1.03 11.55 16.23
CA LEU A 8 -0.48 10.95 17.44
C LEU A 8 -1.60 10.46 18.35
N ASP A 9 -1.55 9.18 18.71
CA ASP A 9 -2.45 8.61 19.71
C ASP A 9 -1.69 8.09 20.93
N SER A 10 -2.44 7.56 21.91
CA SER A 10 -1.87 7.06 23.16
C SER A 10 -0.83 5.96 22.98
N GLY A 11 -1.01 5.06 22.01
CA GLY A 11 -0.07 3.97 21.80
C GLY A 11 1.25 4.44 21.19
N PHE A 12 1.23 5.42 20.28
CA PHE A 12 2.47 6.02 19.77
C PHE A 12 3.16 6.82 20.87
N ALA A 13 2.40 7.56 21.68
CA ALA A 13 2.94 8.31 22.81
C ALA A 13 3.61 7.39 23.84
N GLU A 14 3.01 6.24 24.16
CA GLU A 14 3.58 5.25 25.07
C GLU A 14 4.90 4.67 24.54
N GLN A 15 4.93 4.27 23.26
CA GLN A 15 6.15 3.77 22.62
C GLN A 15 7.24 4.84 22.55
N ALA A 16 6.87 6.08 22.21
CA ALA A 16 7.79 7.20 22.17
C ALA A 16 8.40 7.51 23.54
N ASN A 17 7.61 7.43 24.63
CA ASN A 17 8.13 7.63 25.99
C ASN A 17 9.19 6.58 26.40
N GLN A 18 9.16 5.39 25.81
CA GLN A 18 10.14 4.34 26.07
C GLN A 18 11.40 4.48 25.20
N LEU A 19 11.25 5.03 23.99
CA LEU A 19 12.31 5.09 22.98
C LEU A 19 13.06 6.42 22.96
N CYS A 20 12.34 7.54 23.10
CA CYS A 20 12.92 8.86 22.99
C CYS A 20 13.80 9.16 24.21
N GLY A 21 15.07 9.49 23.95
CA GLY A 21 16.03 9.87 24.96
C GLY A 21 15.82 11.28 25.51
N HIS A 22 16.60 11.63 26.54
CA HIS A 22 16.54 12.96 27.15
C HIS A 22 16.83 14.07 26.11
N GLY A 23 15.94 15.06 26.02
CA GLY A 23 16.06 16.18 25.07
C GLY A 23 15.63 15.86 23.64
N GLN A 24 15.17 14.63 23.38
CA GLN A 24 14.54 14.27 22.12
C GLN A 24 13.04 14.57 22.16
N ARG A 25 12.49 14.94 21.02
CA ARG A 25 11.08 15.21 20.80
C ARG A 25 10.53 14.28 19.73
N LEU A 26 9.24 14.03 19.80
CA LEU A 26 8.56 13.23 18.80
C LEU A 26 8.17 14.12 17.60
N ALA A 27 8.47 13.65 16.39
CA ALA A 27 8.08 14.32 15.16
C ALA A 27 7.61 13.30 14.12
N ARG A 28 6.80 13.75 13.16
CA ARG A 28 6.29 12.94 12.06
C ARG A 28 7.04 13.23 10.77
N VAL A 29 7.51 12.20 10.07
CA VAL A 29 8.17 12.36 8.77
C VAL A 29 7.14 12.75 7.71
N THR A 30 7.24 13.96 7.17
CA THR A 30 6.30 14.48 6.15
C THR A 30 6.83 14.40 4.73
N ALA A 31 8.14 14.35 4.52
CA ALA A 31 8.74 14.13 3.21
C ALA A 31 10.05 13.35 3.28
N VAL A 32 10.37 12.64 2.20
CA VAL A 32 11.66 11.95 2.02
C VAL A 32 12.20 12.23 0.63
N ASP A 33 13.45 12.66 0.55
CA ASP A 33 14.19 12.88 -0.70
C ASP A 33 15.64 12.40 -0.56
N ARG A 34 15.95 11.24 -1.14
CA ARG A 34 17.32 10.68 -1.26
C ARG A 34 18.16 10.74 0.05
N GLY A 35 17.60 10.25 1.16
CA GLY A 35 18.28 10.20 2.46
C GLY A 35 18.19 11.49 3.28
N ARG A 36 17.52 12.52 2.76
CA ARG A 36 17.08 13.69 3.52
C ARG A 36 15.61 13.58 3.86
N TYR A 37 15.28 14.06 5.03
CA TYR A 37 13.95 13.97 5.61
C TYR A 37 13.42 15.37 5.87
N VAL A 38 12.11 15.52 5.86
CA VAL A 38 11.42 16.64 6.49
C VAL A 38 10.56 16.05 7.59
N VAL A 39 10.72 16.57 8.80
CA VAL A 39 9.95 16.16 9.97
C VAL A 39 9.12 17.33 10.47
N ARG A 40 7.92 17.03 10.97
CA ARG A 40 6.99 18.01 11.52
C ARG A 40 6.65 17.69 12.96
N ASP A 41 6.73 18.70 13.81
CA ASP A 41 6.16 18.68 15.15
C ASP A 41 5.15 19.84 15.32
N GLU A 42 4.85 20.21 16.56
CA GLU A 42 3.92 21.29 16.90
C GLU A 42 4.40 22.68 16.48
N LEU A 43 5.73 22.85 16.32
CA LEU A 43 6.35 24.13 15.98
C LEU A 43 6.42 24.33 14.47
N GLY A 44 6.65 23.26 13.71
CA GLY A 44 6.65 23.34 12.26
C GLY A 44 7.41 22.21 11.58
N GLU A 45 7.65 22.40 10.28
CA GLU A 45 8.46 21.50 9.48
C GLU A 45 9.92 21.94 9.46
N VAL A 46 10.82 20.99 9.68
CA VAL A 46 12.27 21.21 9.59
C VAL A 46 12.94 20.10 8.78
N PRO A 47 14.02 20.42 8.05
CA PRO A 47 14.88 19.40 7.47
C PRO A 47 15.52 18.53 8.56
N ALA A 48 15.68 17.25 8.26
CA ALA A 48 16.30 16.30 9.17
C ALA A 48 17.15 15.25 8.46
N GLU A 49 18.13 14.72 9.19
CA GLU A 49 19.01 13.63 8.75
C GLU A 49 19.11 12.53 9.80
N THR A 50 19.37 11.30 9.37
CA THR A 50 19.60 10.18 10.29
C THR A 50 20.98 10.27 10.92
N THR A 51 21.08 9.92 12.21
CA THR A 51 22.39 9.86 12.88
C THR A 51 23.24 8.69 12.36
N GLY A 52 24.56 8.79 12.52
CA GLY A 52 25.46 7.68 12.19
C GLY A 52 25.17 6.40 13.00
N LYS A 53 24.71 6.55 14.25
CA LYS A 53 24.25 5.42 15.08
C LYS A 53 23.04 4.74 14.45
N PHE A 54 22.05 5.50 13.99
CA PHE A 54 20.88 4.97 13.30
C PHE A 54 21.29 4.16 12.05
N LEU A 55 22.13 4.74 11.20
CA LEU A 55 22.62 4.10 9.98
C LEU A 55 23.42 2.82 10.25
N TYR A 56 24.13 2.75 11.37
CA TYR A 56 24.87 1.55 11.77
C TYR A 56 23.95 0.40 12.21
N HIS A 57 22.80 0.72 12.82
CA HIS A 57 21.81 -0.27 13.26
C HIS A 57 20.82 -0.68 12.17
N ALA A 58 20.66 0.12 11.11
CA ALA A 58 19.82 -0.24 9.97
C ALA A 58 20.43 -1.42 9.20
N GLU A 59 19.76 -2.57 9.23
CA GLU A 59 20.22 -3.78 8.53
C GLU A 59 19.87 -3.75 7.03
N SER A 60 18.81 -3.02 6.69
CA SER A 60 18.22 -3.04 5.36
C SER A 60 17.51 -1.72 5.00
N SER A 61 17.09 -1.62 3.74
CA SER A 61 16.37 -0.44 3.27
C SER A 61 14.96 -0.30 3.83
N VAL A 62 14.42 -1.34 4.50
CA VAL A 62 13.14 -1.22 5.22
C VAL A 62 13.28 -0.56 6.59
N ASP A 63 14.46 -0.57 7.19
CA ASP A 63 14.69 0.02 8.52
C ASP A 63 14.81 1.55 8.45
N MET A 64 15.06 2.08 7.24
CA MET A 64 15.15 3.51 7.00
C MET A 64 13.79 4.19 7.18
N PRO A 65 13.73 5.43 7.72
CA PRO A 65 12.48 6.17 7.83
C PRO A 65 11.83 6.42 6.47
N CYS A 66 10.51 6.46 6.44
CA CYS A 66 9.69 6.79 5.28
C CYS A 66 8.59 7.79 5.66
N VAL A 67 7.85 8.29 4.66
CA VAL A 67 6.78 9.26 4.91
C VAL A 67 5.69 8.63 5.79
N GLY A 68 5.26 9.36 6.82
CA GLY A 68 4.28 8.92 7.81
C GLY A 68 4.86 8.28 9.06
N ASP A 69 6.17 7.97 9.08
CA ASP A 69 6.85 7.47 10.27
C ASP A 69 6.86 8.48 11.42
N TRP A 70 6.80 7.96 12.64
CA TRP A 70 7.04 8.70 13.87
C TRP A 70 8.48 8.47 14.31
N VAL A 71 9.20 9.55 14.62
CA VAL A 71 10.64 9.51 14.92
C VAL A 71 10.98 10.33 16.15
N CYS A 72 11.92 9.84 16.96
CA CYS A 72 12.53 10.61 18.02
C CYS A 72 13.67 11.45 17.43
N VAL A 73 13.51 12.77 17.52
CA VAL A 73 14.43 13.73 16.92
C VAL A 73 15.04 14.65 17.97
N GLN A 74 16.28 15.07 17.74
CA GLN A 74 16.90 16.15 18.50
C GLN A 74 17.05 17.36 17.59
N TYR A 75 16.52 18.50 18.02
CA TYR A 75 16.58 19.75 17.27
C TYR A 75 17.90 20.50 17.54
N HIS A 76 18.39 21.17 16.51
CA HIS A 76 19.64 21.94 16.50
C HIS A 76 19.40 23.31 15.84
N ASP A 77 20.37 24.21 15.97
CA ASP A 77 20.39 25.51 15.27
C ASP A 77 19.09 26.31 15.45
N ALA A 78 18.67 26.50 16.71
CA ALA A 78 17.42 27.17 17.07
C ALA A 78 16.19 26.56 16.38
N ASP A 79 16.12 25.23 16.39
CA ASP A 79 15.04 24.42 15.83
C ASP A 79 14.86 24.57 14.31
N THR A 80 15.95 24.83 13.57
CA THR A 80 15.92 24.90 12.09
C THR A 80 16.38 23.61 11.41
N PHE A 81 16.94 22.67 12.17
CA PHE A 81 17.40 21.37 11.71
C PHE A 81 17.21 20.31 12.81
N ALA A 82 17.02 19.05 12.43
CA ALA A 82 16.88 17.95 13.37
C ALA A 82 17.69 16.70 13.00
N SER A 83 18.20 16.00 14.01
CA SER A 83 18.79 14.67 13.84
C SER A 83 17.80 13.58 14.27
N ILE A 84 17.59 12.58 13.41
CA ILE A 84 16.74 11.41 13.68
C ILE A 84 17.56 10.35 14.42
N HIS A 85 17.13 10.03 15.65
CA HIS A 85 17.83 9.09 16.52
C HIS A 85 17.20 7.72 16.53
N GLU A 86 15.87 7.65 16.61
CA GLU A 86 15.14 6.39 16.74
C GLU A 86 13.85 6.46 15.91
N LEU A 87 13.43 5.30 15.40
CA LEU A 87 12.17 5.11 14.69
C LEU A 87 11.16 4.47 15.65
N VAL A 88 9.98 5.07 15.80
CA VAL A 88 8.89 4.47 16.58
C VAL A 88 8.28 3.32 15.78
N PRO A 89 7.99 2.15 16.40
CA PRO A 89 7.45 0.99 15.69
C PRO A 89 6.24 1.31 14.82
N ARG A 90 6.30 0.87 13.56
CA ARG A 90 5.22 1.07 12.59
C ARG A 90 4.03 0.20 12.95
N ARG A 91 2.84 0.76 12.81
CA ARG A 91 1.58 -0.01 12.93
C ARG A 91 1.09 -0.55 11.61
N SER A 92 1.38 0.20 10.56
CA SER A 92 1.01 -0.15 9.20
C SER A 92 2.04 0.37 8.23
N PHE A 93 2.09 -0.22 7.03
CA PHE A 93 3.10 0.13 6.04
C PHE A 93 2.68 -0.16 4.61
N LEU A 94 3.30 0.56 3.68
CA LEU A 94 3.38 0.15 2.30
C LEU A 94 4.84 -0.02 1.94
N ARG A 95 5.18 -1.18 1.35
CA ARG A 95 6.50 -1.48 0.84
C ARG A 95 6.41 -1.99 -0.59
N ARG A 96 7.49 -1.86 -1.33
CA ARG A 96 7.64 -2.46 -2.66
C ARG A 96 8.95 -3.20 -2.75
N LYS A 97 9.01 -4.19 -3.62
CA LYS A 97 10.26 -4.85 -3.98
C LYS A 97 11.19 -3.87 -4.70
N SER A 98 12.43 -3.77 -4.23
CA SER A 98 13.48 -2.99 -4.88
C SER A 98 13.89 -3.67 -6.20
N PRO A 99 14.11 -2.91 -7.29
CA PRO A 99 14.64 -3.46 -8.53
C PRO A 99 16.04 -4.05 -8.29
N GLY A 100 16.24 -5.36 -8.49
CA GLY A 100 17.55 -5.96 -8.26
C GLY A 100 17.54 -7.49 -8.17
N LYS A 101 18.73 -8.06 -7.97
CA LYS A 101 18.95 -9.51 -7.82
C LYS A 101 18.68 -10.01 -6.39
N ASN A 102 18.71 -9.12 -5.40
CA ASN A 102 18.41 -9.43 -4.01
C ASN A 102 16.91 -9.25 -3.74
N ILE A 103 16.36 -10.05 -2.83
CA ILE A 103 15.03 -9.81 -2.27
C ILE A 103 15.21 -8.69 -1.25
N ASP A 104 15.13 -7.45 -1.72
CA ASP A 104 15.17 -6.26 -0.89
C ASP A 104 13.88 -5.49 -1.09
N PHE A 105 13.36 -4.90 -0.03
CA PHE A 105 12.12 -4.16 -0.03
C PHE A 105 12.40 -2.72 0.35
N GLN A 106 11.78 -1.78 -0.36
CA GLN A 106 11.83 -0.37 -0.03
C GLN A 106 10.51 0.05 0.61
N MET A 107 10.61 0.70 1.77
CA MET A 107 9.46 1.37 2.39
C MET A 107 9.00 2.55 1.55
N ILE A 108 7.69 2.61 1.31
CA ILE A 108 7.03 3.68 0.57
C ILE A 108 6.48 4.70 1.56
N ALA A 109 5.71 4.22 2.53
CA ALA A 109 5.06 5.01 3.56
C ALA A 109 4.66 4.12 4.75
N ALA A 110 4.37 4.73 5.88
CA ALA A 110 4.00 4.04 7.12
C ALA A 110 2.90 4.78 7.88
N ASN A 111 2.30 4.08 8.85
CA ASN A 111 1.25 4.58 9.73
C ASN A 111 0.09 5.19 8.93
N ILE A 112 -0.36 4.43 7.93
CA ILE A 112 -1.53 4.70 7.11
C ILE A 112 -2.70 3.96 7.74
N ASP A 113 -3.80 4.67 8.00
CA ASP A 113 -5.01 4.07 8.53
C ASP A 113 -5.86 3.46 7.41
N VAL A 114 -6.01 4.19 6.29
CA VAL A 114 -6.90 3.80 5.18
C VAL A 114 -6.23 3.99 3.82
N ALA A 115 -6.31 2.98 2.96
CA ALA A 115 -5.89 3.05 1.57
C ALA A 115 -7.10 3.13 0.62
N PHE A 116 -7.22 4.26 -0.07
CA PHE A 116 -8.15 4.42 -1.18
C PHE A 116 -7.57 3.79 -2.45
N ILE A 117 -8.07 2.62 -2.83
CA ILE A 117 -7.68 1.91 -4.05
C ILE A 117 -8.58 2.38 -5.19
N VAL A 118 -8.03 3.23 -6.06
CA VAL A 118 -8.75 3.94 -7.12
C VAL A 118 -8.66 3.21 -8.46
N GLN A 119 -9.82 2.93 -9.05
CA GLN A 119 -9.95 2.33 -10.38
C GLN A 119 -11.01 3.07 -11.20
N ALA A 120 -10.68 3.40 -12.45
CA ALA A 120 -11.64 4.03 -13.35
C ALA A 120 -12.60 2.99 -13.96
N CYS A 121 -13.88 3.34 -14.09
CA CYS A 121 -14.89 2.46 -14.68
C CYS A 121 -14.72 2.34 -16.21
N HIS A 122 -14.47 3.47 -16.89
CA HIS A 122 -14.45 3.52 -18.36
C HIS A 122 -13.16 2.99 -19.01
N PHE A 123 -12.05 2.92 -18.28
CA PHE A 123 -10.76 2.53 -18.85
C PHE A 123 -9.95 1.67 -17.87
N ASP A 124 -9.40 0.57 -18.39
CA ASP A 124 -8.43 -0.28 -17.67
C ASP A 124 -9.00 -0.85 -16.34
N PHE A 125 -10.31 -1.14 -16.32
CA PHE A 125 -10.97 -1.84 -15.22
C PHE A 125 -10.43 -3.27 -15.12
N ASN A 126 -9.78 -3.59 -14.00
CA ASN A 126 -9.09 -4.87 -13.84
C ASN A 126 -9.20 -5.39 -12.40
N VAL A 127 -10.08 -6.37 -12.21
CA VAL A 127 -10.30 -7.01 -10.89
C VAL A 127 -9.03 -7.65 -10.35
N ARG A 128 -8.19 -8.26 -11.19
CA ARG A 128 -6.92 -8.85 -10.74
C ARG A 128 -5.93 -7.82 -10.23
N ARG A 129 -5.99 -6.59 -10.75
CA ARG A 129 -5.20 -5.47 -10.22
C ARG A 129 -5.70 -5.04 -8.85
N LEU A 130 -7.03 -5.02 -8.64
CA LEU A 130 -7.61 -4.76 -7.33
C LEU A 130 -7.19 -5.82 -6.30
N GLU A 131 -7.26 -7.11 -6.64
CA GLU A 131 -6.79 -8.21 -5.79
C GLU A 131 -5.34 -7.98 -5.35
N ARG A 132 -4.46 -7.57 -6.27
CA ARG A 132 -3.04 -7.27 -5.95
C ARG A 132 -2.87 -6.07 -5.01
N TYR A 133 -3.67 -5.00 -5.18
CA TYR A 133 -3.63 -3.88 -4.24
C TYR A 133 -4.13 -4.28 -2.86
N LEU A 134 -5.17 -5.11 -2.78
CA LEU A 134 -5.72 -5.60 -1.53
C LEU A 134 -4.70 -6.44 -0.77
N VAL A 135 -3.99 -7.35 -1.44
CA VAL A 135 -2.90 -8.14 -0.83
C VAL A 135 -1.85 -7.25 -0.20
N MET A 136 -1.39 -6.22 -0.90
CA MET A 136 -0.39 -5.28 -0.38
C MET A 136 -0.91 -4.45 0.80
N VAL A 137 -2.17 -4.00 0.73
CA VAL A 137 -2.79 -3.17 1.77
C VAL A 137 -3.04 -3.99 3.04
N ASN A 138 -3.48 -5.24 2.89
CA ASN A 138 -3.70 -6.17 4.00
C ASN A 138 -2.37 -6.62 4.65
N GLU A 139 -1.34 -6.92 3.85
CA GLU A 139 0.04 -7.17 4.35
C GLU A 139 0.53 -6.00 5.21
N GLY A 140 0.18 -4.78 4.79
CA GLY A 140 0.52 -3.55 5.49
C GLY A 140 -0.34 -3.24 6.70
N HIS A 141 -1.33 -4.05 7.05
CA HIS A 141 -2.34 -3.77 8.09
C HIS A 141 -3.07 -2.42 7.89
N ILE A 142 -3.39 -2.08 6.65
CA ILE A 142 -4.09 -0.85 6.28
C ILE A 142 -5.54 -1.20 5.89
N GLU A 143 -6.52 -0.37 6.25
CA GLU A 143 -7.91 -0.59 5.87
C GLU A 143 -8.14 -0.26 4.37
N PRO A 144 -8.57 -1.22 3.52
CA PRO A 144 -8.83 -0.95 2.11
C PRO A 144 -10.21 -0.36 1.85
N VAL A 145 -10.28 0.68 1.02
CA VAL A 145 -11.53 1.22 0.47
C VAL A 145 -11.38 1.34 -1.05
N LEU A 146 -12.29 0.71 -1.80
CA LEU A 146 -12.30 0.74 -3.26
C LEU A 146 -13.06 1.95 -3.77
N LEU A 147 -12.40 2.76 -4.58
CA LEU A 147 -12.98 3.93 -5.22
C LEU A 147 -13.12 3.68 -6.72
N LEU A 148 -14.37 3.54 -7.19
CA LEU A 148 -14.68 3.42 -8.61
C LEU A 148 -14.96 4.81 -9.20
N THR A 149 -14.02 5.33 -9.96
CA THR A 149 -14.06 6.70 -10.51
C THR A 149 -14.57 6.74 -11.95
N LYS A 150 -14.87 7.96 -12.41
CA LYS A 150 -15.34 8.24 -13.78
C LYS A 150 -16.65 7.50 -14.11
N THR A 151 -17.55 7.45 -13.14
CA THR A 151 -18.88 6.83 -13.28
C THR A 151 -19.74 7.54 -14.31
N ASP A 152 -19.46 8.81 -14.59
CA ASP A 152 -20.08 9.63 -15.63
C ASP A 152 -19.87 9.12 -17.07
N LEU A 153 -18.92 8.19 -17.26
CA LEU A 153 -18.56 7.63 -18.56
C LEU A 153 -19.11 6.22 -18.80
N VAL A 154 -19.97 5.70 -17.91
CA VAL A 154 -20.56 4.36 -18.00
C VAL A 154 -22.05 4.41 -17.66
N SER A 155 -22.83 3.46 -18.16
CA SER A 155 -24.24 3.36 -17.77
C SER A 155 -24.39 2.80 -16.35
N GLU A 156 -25.57 3.00 -15.74
CA GLU A 156 -25.88 2.44 -14.41
C GLU A 156 -25.83 0.89 -14.42
N GLU A 157 -26.28 0.25 -15.51
CA GLU A 157 -26.21 -1.20 -15.67
C GLU A 157 -24.77 -1.70 -15.87
N GLU A 158 -23.90 -0.93 -16.52
CA GLU A 158 -22.48 -1.21 -16.61
C GLU A 158 -21.80 -1.13 -15.25
N LEU A 159 -22.09 -0.06 -14.49
CA LEU A 159 -21.54 0.13 -13.15
C LEU A 159 -21.97 -0.99 -12.18
N ALA A 160 -23.26 -1.35 -12.19
CA ALA A 160 -23.79 -2.46 -11.39
C ALA A 160 -23.10 -3.79 -11.73
N ARG A 161 -22.86 -4.06 -13.03
CA ARG A 161 -22.10 -5.25 -13.47
C ARG A 161 -20.65 -5.23 -12.99
N MET A 162 -19.97 -4.08 -13.02
CA MET A 162 -18.61 -3.95 -12.51
C MET A 162 -18.53 -4.23 -11.02
N VAL A 163 -19.46 -3.68 -10.22
CA VAL A 163 -19.55 -3.95 -8.79
C VAL A 163 -19.83 -5.42 -8.52
N ALA A 164 -20.78 -6.03 -9.23
CA ALA A 164 -21.07 -7.46 -9.12
C ALA A 164 -19.85 -8.33 -9.44
N ASN A 165 -19.06 -7.98 -10.46
CA ASN A 165 -17.83 -8.69 -10.80
C ASN A 165 -16.76 -8.62 -9.71
N ILE A 166 -16.64 -7.47 -9.02
CA ILE A 166 -15.74 -7.32 -7.87
C ILE A 166 -16.19 -8.23 -6.72
N ARG A 167 -17.49 -8.24 -6.40
CA ARG A 167 -18.06 -9.08 -5.35
C ARG A 167 -17.95 -10.57 -5.68
N ALA A 168 -18.16 -10.96 -6.93
CA ALA A 168 -18.02 -12.35 -7.40
C ALA A 168 -16.57 -12.85 -7.34
N ALA A 169 -15.59 -11.94 -7.27
CA ALA A 169 -14.19 -12.23 -7.02
C ALA A 169 -13.84 -12.22 -5.52
N GLY A 170 -14.81 -12.42 -4.63
CA GLY A 170 -14.58 -12.57 -3.18
C GLY A 170 -14.17 -11.27 -2.45
N ILE A 171 -14.10 -10.14 -3.17
CA ILE A 171 -13.66 -8.88 -2.58
C ILE A 171 -14.79 -8.28 -1.73
N THR A 172 -14.55 -8.17 -0.42
CA THR A 172 -15.51 -7.68 0.58
C THR A 172 -15.28 -6.22 0.98
N ALA A 173 -14.17 -5.60 0.59
CA ALA A 173 -13.84 -4.21 0.90
C ALA A 173 -14.98 -3.24 0.54
N ARG A 174 -15.10 -2.13 1.28
CA ARG A 174 -16.10 -1.09 0.98
C ARG A 174 -15.86 -0.52 -0.42
N ILE A 175 -16.92 -0.40 -1.21
CA ILE A 175 -16.88 0.18 -2.56
C ILE A 175 -17.65 1.49 -2.53
N VAL A 176 -17.01 2.56 -2.98
CA VAL A 176 -17.62 3.88 -3.20
C VAL A 176 -17.48 4.22 -4.67
N THR A 177 -18.57 4.63 -5.30
CA THR A 177 -18.63 5.05 -6.71
C THR A 177 -18.65 6.56 -6.76
N LEU A 178 -17.82 7.17 -7.61
CA LEU A 178 -17.77 8.62 -7.73
C LEU A 178 -17.41 9.10 -9.14
N SER A 179 -17.82 10.33 -9.43
CA SER A 179 -17.32 11.09 -10.56
C SER A 179 -16.65 12.36 -10.08
N ASN A 180 -15.36 12.49 -10.39
CA ASN A 180 -14.63 13.73 -10.16
C ASN A 180 -15.14 14.88 -11.07
N GLN A 181 -15.88 14.56 -12.14
CA GLN A 181 -16.39 15.54 -13.10
C GLN A 181 -17.75 16.09 -12.67
N THR A 182 -18.68 15.22 -12.25
CA THR A 182 -20.01 15.66 -11.77
C THR A 182 -20.01 16.03 -10.29
N GLY A 183 -19.04 15.54 -9.52
CA GLY A 183 -18.98 15.69 -8.07
C GLY A 183 -19.77 14.62 -7.30
N GLU A 184 -20.51 13.76 -8.00
CA GLU A 184 -21.27 12.67 -7.40
C GLU A 184 -20.35 11.72 -6.63
N GLY A 185 -20.76 11.32 -5.42
CA GLY A 185 -20.00 10.42 -4.53
C GLY A 185 -18.77 11.03 -3.85
N VAL A 186 -18.34 12.24 -4.24
CA VAL A 186 -17.16 12.89 -3.63
C VAL A 186 -17.40 13.24 -2.16
N ASP A 187 -18.60 13.65 -1.80
CA ASP A 187 -18.94 13.99 -0.41
C ASP A 187 -18.95 12.75 0.50
N GLU A 188 -19.27 11.57 -0.04
CA GLU A 188 -19.11 10.32 0.71
C GLU A 188 -17.64 10.08 1.04
N VAL A 189 -16.72 10.26 0.07
CA VAL A 189 -15.27 10.13 0.32
C VAL A 189 -14.78 11.16 1.34
N LYS A 190 -15.24 12.41 1.25
CA LYS A 190 -14.90 13.46 2.24
C LYS A 190 -15.35 13.09 3.64
N SER A 191 -16.53 12.51 3.79
CA SER A 191 -17.06 12.07 5.10
C SER A 191 -16.25 10.94 5.74
N MET A 192 -15.53 10.15 4.92
CA MET A 192 -14.66 9.08 5.41
C MET A 192 -13.32 9.59 5.92
N VAL A 193 -12.90 10.79 5.53
CA VAL A 193 -11.64 11.41 5.95
C VAL A 193 -11.86 12.07 7.31
N ALA A 194 -11.33 11.44 8.35
CA ALA A 194 -11.44 11.91 9.73
C ALA A 194 -10.18 12.66 10.17
N PRO A 195 -10.32 13.65 11.07
CA PRO A 195 -9.19 14.32 11.69
C PRO A 195 -8.20 13.34 12.34
N GLY A 196 -6.90 13.59 12.18
CA GLY A 196 -5.83 12.77 12.77
C GLY A 196 -5.63 11.40 12.13
N LYS A 197 -6.49 10.98 11.19
CA LYS A 197 -6.28 9.75 10.42
C LYS A 197 -5.48 10.00 9.15
N THR A 198 -4.72 8.99 8.74
CA THR A 198 -3.79 9.02 7.61
C THR A 198 -4.31 8.17 6.47
N TYR A 199 -4.40 8.78 5.29
CA TYR A 199 -4.95 8.21 4.07
C TYR A 199 -3.90 8.17 2.96
N CYS A 200 -4.00 7.20 2.05
CA CYS A 200 -3.23 7.20 0.81
C CYS A 200 -4.09 6.82 -0.39
N LEU A 201 -3.70 7.24 -1.60
CA LEU A 201 -4.35 6.81 -2.84
C LEU A 201 -3.46 5.86 -3.63
N LEU A 202 -4.02 4.70 -3.98
CA LEU A 202 -3.39 3.68 -4.82
C LEU A 202 -4.17 3.52 -6.12
N GLY A 203 -3.51 3.10 -7.20
CA GLY A 203 -4.19 2.84 -8.48
C GLY A 203 -3.35 3.20 -9.71
N SER A 204 -3.81 2.78 -10.89
CA SER A 204 -3.13 3.04 -12.17
C SER A 204 -2.98 4.53 -12.47
N SER A 205 -2.05 4.87 -13.36
CA SER A 205 -1.95 6.24 -13.88
C SER A 205 -3.24 6.61 -14.62
N GLY A 206 -3.73 7.85 -14.48
CA GLY A 206 -4.90 8.33 -15.22
C GLY A 206 -6.27 7.92 -14.67
N VAL A 207 -6.34 7.18 -13.55
CA VAL A 207 -7.62 6.80 -12.90
C VAL A 207 -8.27 7.95 -12.11
N GLY A 208 -7.61 9.11 -11.98
CA GLY A 208 -8.19 10.29 -11.33
C GLY A 208 -7.75 10.54 -9.88
N LYS A 209 -6.66 9.93 -9.40
CA LYS A 209 -6.11 10.15 -8.04
C LYS A 209 -5.79 11.62 -7.75
N THR A 210 -4.97 12.26 -8.59
CA THR A 210 -4.57 13.67 -8.43
C THR A 210 -5.77 14.60 -8.47
N THR A 211 -6.74 14.32 -9.36
CA THR A 211 -8.00 15.08 -9.42
C THR A 211 -8.79 14.94 -8.13
N LEU A 212 -8.90 13.72 -7.57
CA LEU A 212 -9.57 13.50 -6.30
C LEU A 212 -8.86 14.20 -5.15
N ILE A 213 -7.52 14.14 -5.07
CA ILE A 213 -6.75 14.85 -4.04
C ILE A 213 -7.02 16.36 -4.12
N ASN A 214 -7.04 16.94 -5.31
CA ASN A 214 -7.37 18.35 -5.50
C ASN A 214 -8.81 18.71 -5.06
N LEU A 215 -9.76 17.79 -5.22
CA LEU A 215 -11.13 17.97 -4.73
C LEU A 215 -11.22 17.88 -3.20
N LEU A 216 -10.39 17.05 -2.58
CA LEU A 216 -10.31 16.90 -1.12
C LEU A 216 -9.58 18.07 -0.44
N LEU A 217 -8.57 18.64 -1.09
CA LEU A 217 -7.80 19.79 -0.60
C LEU A 217 -8.54 21.13 -0.69
N GLY A 218 -9.65 21.20 -1.43
CA GLY A 218 -10.13 22.48 -1.95
C GLY A 218 -9.31 22.91 -3.17
N LYS A 219 -10.00 23.42 -4.20
CA LYS A 219 -9.46 23.58 -5.57
C LYS A 219 -8.07 24.22 -5.62
N GLY A 220 -7.08 23.53 -6.23
CA GLY A 220 -5.88 24.14 -6.84
C GLY A 220 -4.55 23.96 -6.10
N GLU A 221 -4.54 23.39 -4.89
CA GLU A 221 -3.34 23.45 -4.04
C GLU A 221 -2.15 22.58 -4.49
N LEU A 222 -2.36 21.39 -5.10
CA LEU A 222 -1.23 20.55 -5.51
C LEU A 222 -0.39 21.21 -6.62
N GLU A 223 -1.04 21.88 -7.59
CA GLU A 223 -0.32 22.58 -8.65
C GLU A 223 0.46 23.79 -8.10
N THR A 224 -0.09 24.53 -7.13
CA THR A 224 0.63 25.62 -6.45
C THR A 224 1.74 25.14 -5.51
N ARG A 225 1.55 24.04 -4.76
CA ARG A 225 2.58 23.46 -3.88
C ARG A 225 3.74 22.85 -4.66
N THR A 226 3.51 22.34 -5.87
CA THR A 226 4.59 21.97 -6.79
C THR A 226 5.45 23.15 -7.24
N VAL A 227 4.95 24.39 -7.10
CA VAL A 227 5.65 25.62 -7.50
C VAL A 227 6.29 26.33 -6.30
N SER A 228 5.72 26.23 -5.09
CA SER A 228 6.11 27.10 -3.96
C SER A 228 7.23 26.58 -3.04
N ALA A 229 7.83 25.41 -3.29
CA ALA A 229 8.83 24.85 -2.36
C ALA A 229 10.30 25.14 -2.70
N THR A 230 10.69 25.47 -3.94
CA THR A 230 12.14 25.67 -4.24
C THR A 230 12.50 26.62 -5.38
N GLY A 231 11.59 27.37 -6.00
CA GLY A 231 11.98 28.47 -6.90
C GLY A 231 12.92 28.13 -8.07
N GLU A 232 13.05 26.85 -8.44
CA GLU A 232 13.75 26.40 -9.64
C GLU A 232 12.86 25.43 -10.40
N GLY A 233 12.67 25.74 -11.68
CA GLY A 233 11.58 25.24 -12.48
C GLY A 233 11.62 23.76 -12.82
N ARG A 234 10.42 23.28 -13.18
CA ARG A 234 10.18 22.12 -14.03
C ARG A 234 10.53 20.75 -13.42
N HIS A 235 9.88 20.43 -12.30
CA HIS A 235 9.84 19.05 -11.80
C HIS A 235 8.41 18.58 -11.55
N THR A 236 7.99 17.68 -12.44
CA THR A 236 6.86 16.76 -12.31
C THR A 236 6.80 16.16 -10.91
N THR A 237 5.60 16.00 -10.34
CA THR A 237 5.27 15.38 -9.05
C THR A 237 6.15 14.16 -8.74
N THR A 238 7.28 14.35 -8.04
CA THR A 238 8.29 13.29 -7.81
C THR A 238 8.58 13.05 -6.33
N ARG A 239 8.04 13.89 -5.44
CA ARG A 239 8.21 13.75 -4.00
C ARG A 239 6.98 13.10 -3.38
N ARG A 240 7.22 12.12 -2.50
CA ARG A 240 6.19 11.61 -1.60
C ARG A 240 6.05 12.59 -0.46
N HIS A 241 4.84 13.03 -0.18
CA HIS A 241 4.61 14.04 0.83
C HIS A 241 3.32 13.74 1.58
N LEU A 242 3.38 13.87 2.90
CA LEU A 242 2.24 13.87 3.79
C LEU A 242 1.79 15.32 3.99
N PHE A 243 0.54 15.59 3.72
CA PHE A 243 -0.05 16.90 3.96
C PHE A 243 -1.40 16.78 4.67
N MET A 244 -1.76 17.84 5.38
CA MET A 244 -3.03 17.95 6.07
C MET A 244 -4.09 18.56 5.15
N LEU A 245 -5.31 18.02 5.24
CA LEU A 245 -6.53 18.50 4.60
C LEU A 245 -7.25 19.49 5.54
N ASP A 246 -8.13 20.33 5.00
CA ASP A 246 -8.87 21.33 5.79
C ASP A 246 -9.72 20.73 6.93
N ASN A 247 -10.16 19.48 6.77
CA ASN A 247 -10.90 18.74 7.78
C ASN A 247 -10.01 18.03 8.81
N GLY A 248 -8.70 18.28 8.81
CA GLY A 248 -7.72 17.68 9.72
C GLY A 248 -7.27 16.26 9.35
N GLY A 249 -7.78 15.68 8.26
CA GLY A 249 -7.28 14.40 7.76
C GLY A 249 -5.91 14.55 7.12
N LEU A 250 -5.10 13.49 7.16
CA LEU A 250 -3.73 13.48 6.64
C LEU A 250 -3.69 12.64 5.37
N MET A 251 -3.07 13.13 4.32
CA MET A 251 -3.02 12.47 3.03
C MET A 251 -1.58 12.32 2.56
N ILE A 252 -1.21 11.11 2.16
CA ILE A 252 0.08 10.81 1.55
C ILE A 252 -0.09 10.71 0.04
N ASP A 253 0.49 11.66 -0.70
CA ASP A 253 0.61 11.53 -2.16
C ASP A 253 1.79 10.63 -2.52
N MET A 254 1.51 9.63 -3.35
CA MET A 254 2.47 8.64 -3.83
C MET A 254 2.53 8.73 -5.35
N PRO A 255 3.32 9.67 -5.91
CA PRO A 255 3.41 9.80 -7.34
C PRO A 255 3.96 8.53 -7.98
N GLY A 256 3.34 8.13 -9.09
CA GLY A 256 3.95 7.18 -10.02
C GLY A 256 4.22 5.79 -9.46
N MET A 257 3.20 5.13 -8.91
CA MET A 257 3.21 3.67 -8.70
C MET A 257 3.09 2.92 -10.05
N ARG A 258 3.91 3.29 -11.05
CA ARG A 258 4.03 2.57 -12.32
C ARG A 258 4.56 1.19 -12.03
N GLU A 259 3.76 0.20 -12.41
CA GLU A 259 4.10 -1.22 -12.45
C GLU A 259 4.82 -1.71 -11.21
N LEU A 260 4.04 -1.73 -10.15
CA LEU A 260 4.21 -2.61 -9.03
C LEU A 260 4.52 -4.04 -9.52
N GLY A 261 5.81 -4.36 -9.63
CA GLY A 261 6.37 -5.71 -9.49
C GLY A 261 6.19 -6.22 -8.06
N LEU A 262 5.03 -5.91 -7.48
CA LEU A 262 4.61 -6.20 -6.13
C LEU A 262 4.28 -7.67 -6.08
N LEU A 263 5.10 -8.42 -5.36
CA LEU A 263 4.52 -9.43 -4.50
C LEU A 263 5.23 -9.42 -3.16
N SER A 264 4.46 -8.91 -2.20
CA SER A 264 4.06 -9.52 -0.92
C SER A 264 4.75 -10.82 -0.51
N THR A 265 5.03 -10.86 0.79
CA THR A 265 5.17 -12.09 1.56
C THR A 265 3.80 -12.78 1.75
N GLY A 266 3.77 -14.08 2.05
CA GLY A 266 2.54 -14.89 2.09
C GLY A 266 1.40 -14.41 3.00
N GLU A 267 1.67 -13.62 4.04
CA GLU A 267 0.68 -13.20 5.05
C GLU A 267 -0.48 -12.35 4.48
N GLY A 268 -0.21 -11.35 3.65
CA GLY A 268 -1.27 -10.50 3.07
C GLY A 268 -2.19 -11.23 2.09
N LEU A 269 -1.77 -12.41 1.60
CA LEU A 269 -2.56 -13.23 0.70
C LEU A 269 -3.70 -13.92 1.45
N ASP A 270 -3.42 -14.52 2.61
CA ASP A 270 -4.43 -15.25 3.38
C ASP A 270 -5.52 -14.30 3.91
N ASP A 271 -5.17 -13.08 4.31
CA ASP A 271 -6.15 -12.05 4.70
C ASP A 271 -7.03 -11.59 3.53
N SER A 272 -6.46 -11.46 2.34
CA SER A 272 -7.21 -11.04 1.13
C SER A 272 -8.14 -12.13 0.61
N PHE A 273 -7.84 -13.39 0.91
CA PHE A 273 -8.59 -14.58 0.51
C PHE A 273 -9.05 -15.35 1.75
N ALA A 274 -9.57 -14.63 2.74
CA ALA A 274 -9.95 -15.18 4.05
C ALA A 274 -11.03 -16.27 3.97
N ASP A 275 -11.92 -16.19 2.97
CA ASP A 275 -12.91 -17.22 2.65
C ASP A 275 -12.23 -18.53 2.21
N ILE A 276 -11.21 -18.44 1.35
CA ILE A 276 -10.39 -19.58 0.91
C ILE A 276 -9.55 -20.11 2.08
N ALA A 277 -8.89 -19.25 2.85
CA ALA A 277 -8.10 -19.66 4.01
C ALA A 277 -8.97 -20.40 5.05
N GLY A 278 -10.16 -19.89 5.32
CA GLY A 278 -11.14 -20.51 6.21
C GLY A 278 -11.68 -21.85 5.69
N LEU A 279 -11.85 -22.01 4.38
CA LEU A 279 -12.20 -23.29 3.76
C LEU A 279 -11.03 -24.28 3.77
N ALA A 280 -9.82 -23.83 3.47
CA ALA A 280 -8.61 -24.66 3.47
C ALA A 280 -8.34 -25.27 4.85
N ALA A 281 -8.58 -24.52 5.93
CA ALA A 281 -8.48 -25.00 7.31
C ALA A 281 -9.48 -26.12 7.67
N ARG A 282 -10.54 -26.30 6.88
CA ARG A 282 -11.55 -27.36 7.05
C ARG A 282 -11.29 -28.59 6.19
N CYS A 283 -10.20 -28.62 5.43
CA CYS A 283 -9.80 -29.80 4.68
C CYS A 283 -9.49 -30.96 5.64
N ARG A 284 -9.79 -32.19 5.20
CA ARG A 284 -9.46 -33.40 5.95
C ARG A 284 -7.95 -33.55 6.23
N PHE A 285 -7.12 -33.08 5.30
CA PHE A 285 -5.67 -33.17 5.36
C PHE A 285 -5.06 -31.76 5.47
N ALA A 286 -4.05 -31.62 6.33
CA ALA A 286 -3.35 -30.35 6.54
C ALA A 286 -2.47 -29.93 5.34
N ASP A 287 -2.02 -30.91 4.55
CA ASP A 287 -1.20 -30.75 3.34
C ASP A 287 -2.01 -30.91 2.03
N CYS A 288 -3.32 -30.70 2.10
CA CYS A 288 -4.20 -30.82 0.94
C CYS A 288 -3.76 -29.89 -0.20
N SER A 289 -3.45 -30.43 -1.39
CA SER A 289 -3.14 -29.62 -2.58
C SER A 289 -4.39 -29.04 -3.26
N HIS A 290 -5.57 -29.32 -2.70
CA HIS A 290 -6.89 -28.92 -3.18
C HIS A 290 -7.22 -29.38 -4.60
N ASN A 291 -6.52 -30.40 -5.11
CA ASN A 291 -6.68 -30.91 -6.47
C ASN A 291 -7.63 -32.09 -6.55
N ASN A 292 -7.29 -33.24 -5.95
CA ASN A 292 -8.03 -34.50 -6.07
C ASN A 292 -8.19 -35.24 -4.74
N GLU A 293 -7.89 -34.59 -3.62
CA GLU A 293 -7.92 -35.21 -2.31
C GLU A 293 -9.35 -35.43 -1.80
N PRO A 294 -9.65 -36.62 -1.24
CA PRO A 294 -10.95 -36.89 -0.64
C PRO A 294 -11.13 -36.06 0.63
N GLY A 295 -12.26 -35.36 0.75
CA GLY A 295 -12.54 -34.47 1.89
C GLY A 295 -11.88 -33.09 1.78
N CYS A 296 -11.55 -32.65 0.55
CA CYS A 296 -11.16 -31.27 0.27
C CYS A 296 -12.37 -30.34 0.41
N ALA A 297 -12.35 -29.46 1.42
CA ALA A 297 -13.42 -28.50 1.68
C ALA A 297 -13.52 -27.42 0.60
N ILE A 298 -12.40 -27.02 -0.01
CA ILE A 298 -12.36 -26.10 -1.15
C ILE A 298 -13.14 -26.67 -2.35
N ARG A 299 -12.86 -27.92 -2.74
CA ARG A 299 -13.57 -28.56 -3.86
C ARG A 299 -15.05 -28.70 -3.59
N LYS A 300 -15.39 -29.14 -2.38
CA LYS A 300 -16.79 -29.24 -1.97
C LYS A 300 -17.49 -27.88 -2.10
N ALA A 301 -16.87 -26.80 -1.64
CA ALA A 301 -17.42 -25.45 -1.77
C ALA A 301 -17.55 -25.01 -3.24
N ILE A 302 -16.63 -25.40 -4.12
CA ILE A 302 -16.73 -25.14 -5.57
C ILE A 302 -17.89 -25.93 -6.19
N ASP A 303 -17.99 -27.23 -5.88
CA ASP A 303 -19.03 -28.12 -6.41
C ASP A 303 -20.44 -27.70 -5.93
N GLU A 304 -20.54 -27.16 -4.71
CA GLU A 304 -21.78 -26.62 -4.12
C GLU A 304 -22.08 -25.17 -4.56
N GLY A 305 -21.21 -24.54 -5.35
CA GLY A 305 -21.36 -23.16 -5.81
C GLY A 305 -21.14 -22.08 -4.74
N VAL A 306 -20.63 -22.46 -3.56
CA VAL A 306 -20.28 -21.55 -2.46
C VAL A 306 -19.02 -20.76 -2.78
N LEU A 307 -18.05 -21.38 -3.47
CA LEU A 307 -16.80 -20.74 -3.87
C LEU A 307 -16.72 -20.64 -5.40
N ASN A 308 -16.50 -19.42 -5.91
CA ASN A 308 -16.33 -19.20 -7.34
C ASN A 308 -15.01 -19.82 -7.83
N PRO A 309 -15.02 -20.73 -8.85
CA PRO A 309 -13.80 -21.32 -9.38
C PRO A 309 -12.79 -20.29 -9.88
N ALA A 310 -13.25 -19.17 -10.45
CA ALA A 310 -12.38 -18.11 -10.94
C ALA A 310 -11.64 -17.40 -9.80
N HIS A 311 -12.31 -17.20 -8.66
CA HIS A 311 -11.71 -16.63 -7.45
C HIS A 311 -10.62 -17.54 -6.88
N PHE A 312 -10.90 -18.85 -6.78
CA PHE A 312 -9.89 -19.83 -6.37
C PHE A 312 -8.68 -19.88 -7.32
N GLN A 313 -8.91 -19.74 -8.64
CA GLN A 313 -7.82 -19.66 -9.62
C GLN A 313 -6.99 -18.37 -9.49
N SER A 314 -7.60 -17.24 -9.13
CA SER A 314 -6.86 -16.01 -8.79
C SER A 314 -5.95 -16.23 -7.58
N TYR A 315 -6.47 -16.84 -6.51
CA TYR A 315 -5.68 -17.20 -5.32
C TYR A 315 -4.46 -18.06 -5.68
N LEU A 316 -4.66 -19.17 -6.41
CA LEU A 316 -3.56 -20.05 -6.80
C LEU A 316 -2.48 -19.33 -7.62
N LYS A 317 -2.87 -18.42 -8.52
CA LYS A 317 -1.92 -17.64 -9.32
C LYS A 317 -1.12 -16.69 -8.45
N LEU A 318 -1.78 -15.95 -7.56
CA LEU A 318 -1.11 -15.01 -6.65
C LEU A 318 -0.21 -15.75 -5.65
N LYS A 319 -0.65 -16.90 -5.14
CA LYS A 319 0.17 -17.78 -4.28
C LYS A 319 1.43 -18.24 -4.99
N ALA A 320 1.29 -18.83 -6.17
CA ALA A 320 2.44 -19.33 -6.94
C ALA A 320 3.43 -18.21 -7.31
N GLU A 321 2.92 -17.02 -7.60
CA GLU A 321 3.71 -15.85 -7.92
C GLU A 321 4.43 -15.31 -6.65
N SER A 322 3.75 -15.29 -5.49
CA SER A 322 4.32 -14.91 -4.17
C SER A 322 5.40 -15.89 -3.72
N ASP A 323 5.13 -17.20 -3.75
CA ASP A 323 6.11 -18.26 -3.46
C ASP A 323 7.35 -18.08 -4.34
N PHE A 324 7.15 -17.88 -5.66
CA PHE A 324 8.27 -17.62 -6.57
C PHE A 324 9.03 -16.36 -6.17
N ASN A 325 8.36 -15.32 -5.67
CA ASN A 325 9.01 -14.08 -5.30
C ASN A 325 9.82 -14.16 -4.00
N GLU A 326 9.37 -14.96 -3.04
CA GLU A 326 10.06 -15.29 -1.80
C GLU A 326 11.25 -16.26 -2.01
N MET A 327 11.22 -17.08 -3.07
CA MET A 327 12.34 -17.98 -3.37
C MET A 327 13.66 -17.22 -3.51
N SER A 328 14.67 -17.70 -2.80
CA SER A 328 16.05 -17.22 -2.90
C SER A 328 16.52 -17.25 -4.36
N TYR A 329 17.46 -16.39 -4.71
CA TYR A 329 18.08 -16.40 -6.04
C TYR A 329 18.66 -17.77 -6.43
N VAL A 330 19.17 -18.51 -5.44
CA VAL A 330 19.71 -19.86 -5.62
C VAL A 330 18.60 -20.84 -6.01
N ASP A 331 17.44 -20.75 -5.37
CA ASP A 331 16.32 -21.65 -5.65
C ASP A 331 15.61 -21.31 -6.95
N LYS A 332 15.53 -20.02 -7.32
CA LYS A 332 15.11 -19.57 -8.66
C LYS A 332 15.97 -20.18 -9.76
N ARG A 333 17.31 -20.08 -9.64
CA ARG A 333 18.24 -20.70 -10.61
C ARG A 333 18.11 -22.21 -10.68
N LYS A 334 17.87 -22.91 -9.56
CA LYS A 334 17.62 -24.35 -9.57
C LYS A 334 16.34 -24.68 -10.34
N LYS A 335 15.26 -23.91 -10.12
CA LYS A 335 13.97 -24.08 -10.80
C LYS A 335 14.10 -23.81 -12.31
N ASP A 336 14.79 -22.76 -12.71
CA ASP A 336 15.07 -22.45 -14.13
C ASP A 336 15.91 -23.54 -14.80
N LYS A 337 16.93 -24.06 -14.09
CA LYS A 337 17.77 -25.15 -14.59
C LYS A 337 16.97 -26.46 -14.71
N ALA A 338 16.05 -26.73 -13.78
CA ALA A 338 15.15 -27.88 -13.83
C ALA A 338 14.15 -27.75 -15.00
N PHE A 339 13.56 -26.56 -15.18
CA PHE A 339 12.66 -26.27 -16.30
C PHE A 339 13.38 -26.41 -17.65
N GLY A 340 14.60 -25.86 -17.78
CA GLY A 340 15.41 -26.01 -18.99
C GLY A 340 15.78 -27.47 -19.30
N LYS A 341 15.99 -28.32 -18.27
CA LYS A 341 16.17 -29.77 -18.45
C LYS A 341 14.88 -30.45 -18.92
N MET A 342 13.74 -30.09 -18.35
CA MET A 342 12.42 -30.61 -18.74
C MET A 342 12.13 -30.31 -20.22
N VAL A 343 12.25 -29.05 -20.64
CA VAL A 343 12.02 -28.61 -22.03
C VAL A 343 12.94 -29.36 -23.00
N LYS A 344 14.23 -29.51 -22.67
CA LYS A 344 15.17 -30.30 -23.49
C LYS A 344 14.80 -31.78 -23.58
N SER A 345 14.23 -32.37 -22.53
CA SER A 345 13.78 -33.77 -22.56
C SER A 345 12.56 -33.96 -23.46
N VAL A 346 11.59 -33.03 -23.40
CA VAL A 346 10.37 -33.06 -24.23
C VAL A 346 10.70 -32.84 -25.71
N LEU A 347 11.64 -31.93 -26.02
CA LEU A 347 12.12 -31.71 -27.38
C LEU A 347 12.92 -32.89 -27.94
N LYS A 348 13.62 -33.64 -27.08
CA LYS A 348 14.31 -34.87 -27.48
C LYS A 348 13.36 -36.04 -27.73
N GLY A 349 12.23 -36.11 -27.04
CA GLY A 349 11.21 -37.14 -27.23
C GLY A 349 10.25 -36.89 -28.41
N LYS A 350 10.36 -35.74 -29.09
CA LYS A 350 9.61 -35.39 -30.31
C LYS A 350 10.43 -35.58 -31.61
N ARG A 351 11.66 -36.06 -31.50
CA ARG A 351 12.46 -36.60 -32.61
C ARG A 351 12.36 -38.11 -32.57
#